data_AF-A0A433XEZ9-F1
#
_entry.id   AF-A0A433XEZ9-F1
#
_cell.length_a   1.000
_cell.length_b   1.000
_cell.length_c   1.000
_cell.angle_alpha   90.00
_cell.angle_beta   90.00
_cell.angle_gamma   90.00
#
_symmetry.space_group_name_H-M   'P 1'
#
loop_
_entity.id
_entity.type
_entity.pdbx_description
1 polymer ?
#
loop_
_entity_poly.entity_id
_entity_poly.type
_entity_poly.pdbx_seq_one_letter_code
_entity_poly.pdbx_strand_id
1 'polypeptide(L)'
;MGTPQRMNPDDDMANRAGFGQPSSIGMKSTAPQSKKPRTVIVLMVAFKYDLEHCPRESLAIGKSLWGYPLKAAMHSKRQIAYVVQTDLTAAQIMDRARSALSAGCVEQAWAFTPGADIASNLPLDALVDKVAEAWISVRRFNSRLKRRIPPETFVTVTPMENAKGEIMTRILDEHPLQHRAGRV
;
A
#
# COMPACT_ATOMS: atom_id res chain seq x y z
N MET A 1 47.02 16.55 47.47
CA MET A 1 47.04 17.98 47.81
C MET A 1 46.33 18.75 46.70
N GLY A 2 45.27 19.51 47.05
CA GLY A 2 44.59 20.62 46.32
C GLY A 2 44.08 20.38 44.89
N THR A 3 42.87 20.78 44.47
CA THR A 3 41.80 21.59 45.06
C THR A 3 40.51 21.33 44.26
N PRO A 4 39.32 21.27 44.89
CA PRO A 4 38.05 21.06 44.17
C PRO A 4 37.53 22.38 43.57
N GLN A 5 37.07 22.32 42.32
CA GLN A 5 36.47 23.46 41.61
C GLN A 5 35.04 23.68 42.08
N ARG A 6 34.75 24.92 42.51
CA ARG A 6 33.45 25.41 43.00
C ARG A 6 32.38 25.34 41.91
N MET A 7 31.24 24.74 42.25
CA MET A 7 29.95 25.00 41.63
C MET A 7 29.41 26.35 42.13
N ASN A 8 28.97 27.21 41.22
CA ASN A 8 28.08 28.32 41.52
C ASN A 8 26.63 27.86 41.26
N PRO A 9 25.73 27.92 42.24
CA PRO A 9 24.30 28.02 42.00
C PRO A 9 23.97 29.50 41.72
N ASP A 10 22.77 29.75 41.20
CA ASP A 10 22.22 31.09 40.92
C ASP A 10 22.65 31.69 39.57
N ASP A 11 21.90 31.35 38.52
CA ASP A 11 21.49 32.33 37.51
C ASP A 11 20.15 31.92 36.89
N ASP A 12 19.19 32.83 37.09
CA ASP A 12 18.00 33.09 36.27
C ASP A 12 16.88 32.05 36.18
N MET A 13 16.13 31.97 37.28
CA MET A 13 14.66 31.91 37.22
C MET A 13 14.09 33.30 36.88
N ALA A 14 13.92 33.62 35.60
CA ALA A 14 12.97 34.65 35.17
C ALA A 14 12.66 34.52 33.67
N ASN A 15 11.40 34.78 33.31
CA ASN A 15 10.89 34.87 31.94
C ASN A 15 10.69 33.56 31.17
N ARG A 16 9.45 33.05 31.23
CA ARG A 16 8.56 33.09 30.06
C ARG A 16 7.15 32.63 30.43
N ALA A 17 6.33 33.59 30.88
CA ALA A 17 4.88 33.50 30.73
C ALA A 17 4.55 33.69 29.23
N GLY A 18 4.74 32.63 28.45
CA GLY A 18 4.33 32.56 27.05
C GLY A 18 2.85 32.23 26.98
N PHE A 19 2.05 33.23 26.60
CA PHE A 19 0.66 33.08 26.19
C PHE A 19 0.46 31.81 25.36
N GLY A 20 -0.32 30.87 25.88
CA GLY A 20 -0.74 29.68 25.18
C GLY A 20 -1.56 30.08 23.96
N GLN A 21 -0.96 29.99 22.78
CA GLN A 21 -1.73 30.02 21.54
C GLN A 21 -2.71 28.84 21.58
N PRO A 22 -4.00 29.05 21.24
CA PRO A 22 -4.91 27.95 21.05
C PRO A 22 -4.36 27.12 19.88
N SER A 23 -3.79 25.96 20.21
CA SER A 23 -3.44 24.94 19.26
C SER A 23 -4.68 24.67 18.42
N SER A 24 -4.74 25.23 17.23
CA SER A 24 -5.74 24.86 16.25
C SER A 24 -5.60 23.35 16.08
N ILE A 25 -6.54 22.60 16.68
CA ILE A 25 -6.75 21.18 16.41
C ILE A 25 -7.17 21.15 14.95
N GLY A 26 -6.18 21.22 14.07
CA GLY A 26 -6.35 20.98 12.66
C GLY A 26 -6.81 19.55 12.58
N MET A 27 -8.13 19.36 12.50
CA MET A 27 -8.72 18.13 12.02
C MET A 27 -8.08 17.92 10.66
N LYS A 28 -7.03 17.09 10.62
CA LYS A 28 -6.49 16.56 9.38
C LYS A 28 -7.66 15.81 8.77
N SER A 29 -8.36 16.49 7.87
CA SER A 29 -9.24 15.84 6.92
C SER A 29 -8.36 14.85 6.17
N THR A 30 -8.31 13.63 6.68
CA THR A 30 -7.81 12.45 5.99
C THR A 30 -8.82 12.16 4.89
N ALA A 31 -8.84 13.04 3.88
CA ALA A 31 -9.40 12.72 2.60
C ALA A 31 -8.91 11.31 2.26
N PRO A 32 -9.81 10.35 1.99
CA PRO A 32 -9.42 8.96 1.81
C PRO A 32 -8.47 8.92 0.62
N GLN A 33 -7.17 8.75 0.89
CA GLN A 33 -6.16 8.61 -0.16
C GLN A 33 -6.70 7.60 -1.16
N SER A 34 -6.88 8.04 -2.40
CA SER A 34 -7.38 7.20 -3.48
C SER A 34 -6.43 6.01 -3.57
N LYS A 35 -6.91 4.86 -3.11
CA LYS A 35 -6.10 3.64 -3.02
C LYS A 35 -5.70 3.28 -4.45
N LYS A 36 -4.41 3.34 -4.75
CA LYS A 36 -3.87 2.99 -6.06
C LYS A 36 -4.12 1.52 -6.38
N PRO A 37 -4.29 1.15 -7.67
CA PRO A 37 -4.37 -0.25 -8.06
C PRO A 37 -3.08 -0.97 -7.66
N ARG A 38 -3.23 -2.22 -7.23
CA ARG A 38 -2.11 -3.09 -6.85
C ARG A 38 -1.79 -4.09 -7.95
N THR A 39 -0.58 -4.62 -7.90
CA THR A 39 -0.05 -5.73 -8.69
C THR A 39 0.65 -6.73 -7.76
N VAL A 40 1.08 -7.85 -8.34
CA VAL A 40 1.94 -8.84 -7.68
C VAL A 40 3.35 -8.72 -8.25
N ILE A 41 4.35 -8.70 -7.38
CA ILE A 41 5.77 -8.74 -7.76
C ILE A 41 6.42 -9.92 -7.04
N VAL A 42 7.23 -10.69 -7.76
CA VAL A 42 8.10 -11.71 -7.19
C VAL A 42 9.51 -11.16 -7.13
N LEU A 43 10.08 -11.12 -5.93
CA LEU A 43 11.50 -10.83 -5.69
C LEU A 43 12.21 -12.16 -5.41
N MET A 44 13.13 -12.52 -6.30
CA MET A 44 14.01 -13.68 -6.14
C MET A 44 15.38 -13.21 -5.66
N VAL A 45 15.91 -13.88 -4.64
CA VAL A 45 17.24 -13.58 -4.10
C VAL A 45 18.04 -14.88 -3.99
N ALA A 46 19.21 -14.89 -4.61
CA ALA A 46 20.20 -15.94 -4.52
C ALA A 46 21.34 -15.51 -3.57
N PHE A 47 21.75 -16.43 -2.70
CA PHE A 47 22.79 -16.24 -1.70
C PHE A 47 24.03 -17.06 -2.05
N LYS A 48 25.21 -16.51 -1.73
CA LYS A 48 26.49 -17.20 -1.91
C LYS A 48 26.60 -18.43 -1.01
N TYR A 49 26.05 -18.32 0.20
CA TYR A 49 26.07 -19.36 1.24
C TYR A 49 24.65 -19.87 1.51
N ASP A 50 24.57 -20.98 2.24
CA ASP A 50 23.29 -21.53 2.67
C ASP A 50 22.54 -20.53 3.58
N LEU A 51 21.21 -20.50 3.51
CA LEU A 51 20.36 -19.52 4.19
C LEU A 51 20.54 -19.52 5.71
N GLU A 52 20.95 -20.64 6.30
CA GLU A 52 21.32 -20.77 7.72
C GLU A 52 22.49 -19.87 8.12
N HIS A 53 23.38 -19.55 7.16
CA HIS A 53 24.52 -18.66 7.37
C HIS A 53 24.20 -17.19 7.06
N CYS A 54 23.03 -16.90 6.49
CA CYS A 54 22.59 -15.56 6.09
C CYS A 54 21.25 -15.11 6.75
N PRO A 55 21.00 -15.39 8.05
CA PRO A 55 19.72 -15.07 8.67
C PRO A 55 19.51 -13.55 8.79
N ARG A 56 20.59 -12.77 8.92
CA ARG A 56 20.52 -11.32 9.06
C ARG A 56 20.07 -10.65 7.77
N GLU A 57 20.63 -11.07 6.64
CA GLU A 57 20.35 -10.50 5.32
C GLU A 57 18.95 -10.88 4.85
N SER A 58 18.53 -12.14 5.04
CA SER A 58 17.17 -12.57 4.72
C SER A 58 16.12 -11.77 5.51
N LEU A 59 16.32 -11.57 6.81
CA LEU A 59 15.44 -10.72 7.62
C LEU A 59 15.48 -9.24 7.20
N ALA A 60 16.65 -8.71 6.85
CA ALA A 60 16.80 -7.33 6.38
C ALA A 60 16.03 -7.08 5.08
N ILE A 61 16.07 -8.04 4.14
CA ILE A 61 15.29 -7.99 2.90
C ILE A 61 13.79 -7.95 3.23
N GLY A 62 13.29 -8.85 4.09
CA GLY A 62 11.89 -8.84 4.52
C GLY A 62 11.48 -7.52 5.17
N LYS A 63 12.34 -6.94 6.02
CA LYS A 63 12.11 -5.63 6.66
C LYS A 63 12.10 -4.47 5.68
N SER A 64 12.94 -4.48 4.64
CA SER A 64 12.98 -3.42 3.62
C SER A 64 11.64 -3.28 2.86
N LEU A 65 10.91 -4.39 2.75
CA LEU A 65 9.61 -4.48 2.10
C LEU A 65 8.44 -4.30 3.07
N TRP A 66 8.71 -3.92 4.32
CA TRP A 66 7.67 -3.64 5.30
C TRP A 66 6.77 -2.49 4.82
N GLY A 67 5.46 -2.71 4.93
CA GLY A 67 4.40 -1.83 4.44
C GLY A 67 3.53 -2.50 3.38
N TYR A 68 4.03 -3.60 2.78
CA TYR A 68 3.30 -4.39 1.80
C TYR A 68 2.95 -5.78 2.35
N PRO A 69 1.79 -6.36 1.96
CA PRO A 69 1.53 -7.78 2.17
C PRO A 69 2.58 -8.62 1.45
N LEU A 70 3.36 -9.37 2.24
CA LEU A 70 4.52 -10.15 1.81
C LEU A 70 4.33 -11.61 2.22
N LYS A 71 4.66 -12.55 1.33
CA LYS A 71 4.76 -13.98 1.66
C LYS A 71 6.06 -14.54 1.11
N ALA A 72 6.82 -15.27 1.94
CA ALA A 72 7.90 -16.12 1.44
C ALA A 72 7.26 -17.36 0.80
N ALA A 73 7.74 -17.74 -0.39
CA ALA A 73 7.05 -18.73 -1.21
C ALA A 73 7.93 -19.91 -1.64
N MET A 74 9.24 -19.70 -1.77
CA MET A 74 10.20 -20.76 -2.06
C MET A 74 11.45 -20.52 -1.22
N HIS A 75 11.96 -21.59 -0.60
CA HIS A 75 13.23 -21.63 0.11
C HIS A 75 13.99 -22.84 -0.44
N SER A 76 14.94 -22.61 -1.35
CA SER A 76 16.00 -23.59 -1.60
C SER A 76 17.19 -23.27 -0.68
N LYS A 77 18.14 -24.18 -0.48
CA LYS A 77 19.27 -23.94 0.44
C LYS A 77 19.95 -22.57 0.27
N ARG A 78 19.96 -22.03 -0.95
CA ARG A 78 20.62 -20.77 -1.31
C ARG A 78 19.72 -19.76 -2.00
N GLN A 79 18.42 -19.98 -2.06
CA GLN A 79 17.50 -19.07 -2.74
C GLN A 79 16.23 -18.87 -1.95
N ILE A 80 15.76 -17.64 -1.92
CA ILE A 80 14.46 -17.29 -1.36
C ILE A 80 13.64 -16.50 -2.37
N ALA A 81 12.35 -16.80 -2.44
CA ALA A 81 11.37 -16.06 -3.22
C ALA A 81 10.39 -15.34 -2.29
N TYR A 82 10.20 -14.05 -2.55
CA TYR A 82 9.23 -13.21 -1.88
C TYR A 82 8.13 -12.79 -2.86
N VAL A 83 6.88 -13.10 -2.51
CA VAL A 83 5.69 -12.66 -3.25
C VAL A 83 5.12 -11.42 -2.55
N VAL A 84 5.15 -10.28 -3.24
CA VAL A 84 4.75 -8.97 -2.72
C VAL A 84 3.50 -8.47 -3.42
N GLN A 85 2.49 -8.05 -2.66
CA GLN A 85 1.32 -7.32 -3.20
C GLN A 85 1.57 -5.82 -3.05
N THR A 86 1.78 -5.10 -4.15
CA THR A 86 2.28 -3.72 -4.11
C THR A 86 1.69 -2.87 -5.23
N ASP A 87 1.72 -1.54 -5.08
CA ASP A 87 1.48 -0.56 -6.15
C ASP A 87 2.78 -0.13 -6.84
N LEU A 88 3.93 -0.69 -6.46
CA LEU A 88 5.25 -0.42 -7.01
C LEU A 88 5.58 -1.29 -8.21
N THR A 89 6.50 -0.81 -9.05
CA THR A 89 7.11 -1.59 -10.14
C THR A 89 8.22 -2.50 -9.63
N ALA A 90 8.63 -3.49 -10.43
CA ALA A 90 9.75 -4.38 -10.09
C ALA A 90 11.05 -3.61 -9.80
N ALA A 91 11.36 -2.58 -10.58
CA ALA A 91 12.51 -1.71 -10.37
C ALA A 91 12.44 -0.97 -9.02
N GLN A 92 11.27 -0.43 -8.67
CA GLN A 92 11.05 0.26 -7.40
C GLN A 92 11.17 -0.68 -6.19
N ILE A 93 10.75 -1.93 -6.32
CA ILE A 93 10.96 -2.97 -5.29
C ILE A 93 12.45 -3.26 -5.11
N MET A 94 13.20 -3.40 -6.20
CA MET A 94 14.65 -3.57 -6.15
C MET A 94 15.34 -2.37 -5.50
N ASP A 95 14.94 -1.15 -5.84
CA ASP A 95 15.49 0.08 -5.26
C ASP A 95 15.24 0.17 -3.76
N ARG A 96 14.04 -0.20 -3.32
CA ARG A 96 13.68 -0.21 -1.89
C ARG A 96 14.46 -1.26 -1.10
N ALA A 97 14.70 -2.43 -1.70
CA ALA A 97 15.48 -3.50 -1.09
C ALA A 97 16.99 -3.33 -1.25
N ARG A 98 17.45 -2.33 -2.03
CA ARG A 98 18.85 -2.18 -2.47
C ARG A 98 19.86 -2.25 -1.33
N SER A 99 19.61 -1.55 -0.22
CA SER A 99 20.53 -1.55 0.93
C SER A 99 20.70 -2.94 1.56
N ALA A 100 19.65 -3.75 1.60
CA ALA A 100 19.70 -5.13 2.09
C ALA A 100 20.30 -6.08 1.05
N LEU A 101 20.06 -5.83 -0.24
CA LEU A 101 20.58 -6.64 -1.34
C LEU A 101 22.08 -6.41 -1.61
N SER A 102 22.64 -5.27 -1.22
CA SER A 102 24.08 -5.00 -1.32
C SER A 102 24.92 -5.67 -0.22
N ALA A 103 24.31 -6.47 0.65
CA ALA A 103 25.02 -7.21 1.69
C ALA A 103 25.93 -8.30 1.08
N GLY A 104 27.05 -8.58 1.75
CA GLY A 104 28.09 -9.47 1.20
C GLY A 104 27.64 -10.89 0.88
N CYS A 105 26.58 -11.38 1.53
CA CYS A 105 26.02 -12.73 1.36
C CYS A 105 25.10 -12.89 0.14
N VAL A 106 24.60 -11.79 -0.43
CA VAL A 106 23.73 -11.84 -1.62
C VAL A 106 24.61 -11.96 -2.86
N GLU A 107 24.30 -12.92 -3.71
CA GLU A 107 24.99 -13.15 -4.98
C GLU A 107 24.27 -12.43 -6.11
N GLN A 108 22.97 -12.63 -6.21
CA GLN A 108 22.13 -12.08 -7.27
C GLN A 108 20.71 -11.87 -6.77
N ALA A 109 20.05 -10.83 -7.26
CA ALA A 109 18.64 -10.61 -7.02
C ALA A 109 17.97 -10.04 -8.27
N TRP A 110 16.72 -10.43 -8.49
CA TRP A 110 15.90 -9.90 -9.57
C TRP A 110 14.44 -9.88 -9.14
N ALA A 111 13.69 -8.93 -9.70
CA ALA A 111 12.27 -8.81 -9.47
C ALA A 111 11.53 -8.83 -10.80
N PHE A 112 10.36 -9.44 -10.83
CA PHE A 112 9.52 -9.49 -12.01
C PHE A 112 8.04 -9.55 -11.64
N THR A 113 7.19 -9.13 -12.56
CA THR A 113 5.73 -9.31 -12.45
C THR A 113 5.39 -10.68 -13.04
N PRO A 114 4.93 -11.66 -12.24
CA PRO A 114 4.47 -12.93 -12.78
C PRO A 114 3.26 -12.71 -13.70
N GLY A 115 3.09 -13.56 -14.71
CA GLY A 115 1.86 -13.58 -15.50
C GLY A 115 0.62 -13.77 -14.61
N ALA A 116 -0.52 -13.25 -15.05
CA ALA A 116 -1.79 -13.43 -14.32
C ALA A 116 -2.25 -14.90 -14.32
N ASP A 117 -1.79 -15.66 -15.31
CA ASP A 117 -2.08 -17.07 -15.54
C ASP A 117 -0.79 -17.90 -15.42
N ILE A 118 -0.08 -17.80 -14.27
CA ILE A 118 0.93 -18.81 -13.96
C ILE A 118 0.21 -20.15 -13.77
N ALA A 119 0.08 -20.87 -14.87
CA ALA A 119 -0.40 -22.24 -14.92
C ALA A 119 0.78 -23.15 -14.57
N SER A 120 0.92 -23.49 -13.30
CA SER A 120 1.53 -24.79 -13.00
C SER A 120 0.42 -25.83 -13.09
N ASN A 121 0.49 -26.69 -14.10
CA ASN A 121 -0.30 -27.92 -14.15
C ASN A 121 0.21 -28.97 -13.13
N LEU A 122 1.23 -28.63 -12.33
CA LEU A 122 1.82 -29.50 -11.33
C LEU A 122 1.43 -29.03 -9.92
N PRO A 123 0.84 -29.90 -9.08
CA PRO A 123 0.20 -29.55 -7.81
C PRO A 123 1.17 -29.26 -6.64
N LEU A 124 2.43 -28.88 -6.86
CA LEU A 124 3.46 -28.90 -5.81
C LEU A 124 4.47 -27.73 -5.76
N ASP A 125 4.34 -26.70 -6.61
CA ASP A 125 5.24 -25.54 -6.48
C ASP A 125 4.64 -24.48 -5.54
N ALA A 126 5.17 -24.42 -4.32
CA ALA A 126 4.78 -23.44 -3.31
C ALA A 126 4.91 -22.00 -3.80
N LEU A 127 5.81 -21.70 -4.74
CA LEU A 127 5.90 -20.39 -5.37
C LEU A 127 4.62 -20.06 -6.14
N VAL A 128 4.16 -21.00 -6.97
CA VAL A 128 3.00 -20.83 -7.84
C VAL A 128 1.74 -20.64 -7.02
N ASP A 129 1.54 -21.44 -5.97
CA ASP A 129 0.39 -21.31 -5.08
C ASP A 129 0.34 -19.92 -4.43
N LYS A 130 1.47 -19.43 -3.92
CA LYS A 130 1.53 -18.11 -3.28
C LYS A 130 1.31 -16.97 -4.27
N VAL A 131 1.79 -17.11 -5.50
CA VAL A 131 1.52 -16.15 -6.57
C VAL A 131 0.03 -16.16 -6.96
N ALA A 132 -0.58 -17.33 -7.10
CA ALA A 132 -2.01 -17.47 -7.39
C ALA A 132 -2.87 -16.85 -6.28
N GLU A 133 -2.60 -17.17 -5.02
CA GLU A 133 -3.23 -16.56 -3.85
C GLU A 133 -3.09 -15.03 -3.87
N ALA A 134 -1.90 -14.51 -4.20
CA ALA A 134 -1.63 -13.08 -4.27
C ALA A 134 -2.43 -12.40 -5.39
N TRP A 135 -2.52 -13.02 -6.57
CA TRP A 135 -3.33 -12.51 -7.69
C TRP A 135 -4.81 -12.45 -7.36
N ILE A 136 -5.36 -13.47 -6.68
CA ILE A 136 -6.75 -13.46 -6.21
C ILE A 136 -6.98 -12.30 -5.25
N SER A 137 -6.06 -12.09 -4.30
CA SER A 137 -6.11 -10.98 -3.34
C SER A 137 -6.08 -9.62 -4.05
N VAL A 138 -5.16 -9.43 -5.00
CA VAL A 138 -5.02 -8.19 -5.77
C VAL A 138 -6.24 -7.93 -6.66
N ARG A 139 -6.79 -8.95 -7.34
CA ARG A 139 -8.03 -8.82 -8.14
C ARG A 139 -9.21 -8.36 -7.27
N ARG A 140 -9.37 -8.95 -6.08
CA ARG A 140 -10.40 -8.55 -5.09
C ARG A 140 -10.17 -7.13 -4.57
N PHE A 141 -8.93 -6.72 -4.34
CA PHE A 141 -8.60 -5.37 -3.92
C PHE A 141 -8.95 -4.35 -5.01
N ASN A 142 -8.50 -4.60 -6.25
CA ASN A 142 -8.70 -3.70 -7.39
C ASN A 142 -10.18 -3.59 -7.80
N SER A 143 -10.97 -4.67 -7.70
CA SER A 143 -12.40 -4.61 -8.01
C SER A 143 -13.18 -3.72 -7.04
N ARG A 144 -12.80 -3.70 -5.76
CA ARG A 144 -13.39 -2.79 -4.76
C ARG A 144 -13.07 -1.32 -5.05
N LEU A 145 -11.94 -1.03 -5.69
CA LEU A 145 -11.63 0.32 -6.13
C LEU A 145 -12.55 0.79 -7.25
N LYS A 146 -12.81 -0.09 -8.23
CA LYS A 146 -13.70 0.20 -9.37
C LYS A 146 -15.15 0.45 -8.96
N ARG A 147 -15.65 -0.24 -7.93
CA ARG A 147 -17.04 -0.12 -7.43
C ARG A 147 -17.38 1.20 -6.72
N ARG A 148 -16.40 2.10 -6.51
CA ARG A 148 -16.62 3.38 -5.81
C ARG A 148 -16.99 4.53 -6.72
N ILE A 149 -17.13 4.31 -8.03
CA ILE A 149 -17.77 5.28 -8.91
C ILE A 149 -19.27 5.22 -8.57
N PRO A 150 -19.87 6.28 -7.98
CA PRO A 150 -21.32 6.29 -7.80
C PRO A 150 -21.97 6.15 -9.18
N PRO A 151 -23.06 5.38 -9.32
CA PRO A 151 -23.80 5.33 -10.58
C PRO A 151 -24.16 6.76 -10.96
N GLU A 152 -23.97 7.12 -12.23
CA GLU A 152 -24.37 8.43 -12.75
C GLU A 152 -25.81 8.71 -12.32
N THR A 153 -26.00 9.66 -11.41
CA THR A 153 -27.32 10.23 -11.13
C THR A 153 -27.73 10.99 -12.38
N PHE A 154 -28.49 10.34 -13.26
CA PHE A 154 -29.19 11.05 -14.32
C PHE A 154 -30.22 11.96 -13.65
N VAL A 155 -29.94 13.25 -13.61
CA VAL A 155 -30.94 14.26 -13.27
C VAL A 155 -31.87 14.34 -14.46
N THR A 156 -33.06 13.75 -14.34
CA THR A 156 -34.11 13.90 -15.33
C THR A 156 -34.62 15.35 -15.25
N VAL A 157 -34.12 16.21 -16.14
CA VAL A 157 -34.62 17.58 -16.28
C VAL A 157 -35.86 17.50 -17.17
N THR A 158 -37.06 17.52 -16.58
CA THR A 158 -38.29 17.70 -17.34
C THR A 158 -38.50 19.20 -17.58
N PRO A 159 -38.55 19.67 -18.84
CA PRO A 159 -38.98 21.03 -19.13
C PRO A 159 -40.46 21.16 -18.78
N MET A 160 -40.80 22.12 -17.91
CA MET A 160 -42.18 22.55 -17.73
C MET A 160 -42.37 23.92 -18.39
N GLU A 161 -43.36 23.99 -19.27
CA GLU A 161 -43.84 25.25 -19.85
C GLU A 161 -44.80 25.90 -18.86
N ASN A 162 -44.53 27.17 -18.51
CA ASN A 162 -45.46 27.94 -17.68
C ASN A 162 -46.67 28.42 -18.52
N ALA A 163 -47.71 28.94 -17.87
CA ALA A 163 -48.91 29.46 -18.54
C ALA A 163 -48.67 30.68 -19.46
N LYS A 164 -47.42 31.18 -19.53
CA LYS A 164 -46.97 32.26 -20.42
C LYS A 164 -46.08 31.75 -21.57
N GLY A 165 -45.85 30.45 -21.70
CA GLY A 165 -44.99 29.86 -22.75
C GLY A 165 -43.49 29.98 -22.47
N GLU A 166 -43.06 30.29 -21.25
CA GLU A 166 -41.64 30.29 -20.89
C GLU A 166 -41.23 28.94 -20.29
N ILE A 167 -40.10 28.41 -20.77
CA ILE A 167 -39.54 27.13 -20.31
C ILE A 167 -38.81 27.37 -18.98
N MET A 168 -39.33 26.80 -17.90
CA MET A 168 -38.62 26.76 -16.61
C MET A 168 -38.11 25.35 -16.34
N THR A 169 -36.83 25.28 -15.96
CA THR A 169 -36.20 24.06 -15.45
C THR A 169 -36.44 23.95 -13.95
N ARG A 170 -37.13 22.90 -13.53
CA ARG A 170 -37.32 22.56 -12.11
C ARG A 170 -36.52 21.29 -11.80
N ILE A 171 -35.57 21.38 -10.88
CA ILE A 171 -34.82 20.23 -10.38
C ILE A 171 -35.77 19.48 -9.44
N LEU A 172 -36.13 18.24 -9.78
CA LEU A 172 -36.92 17.36 -8.91
C LEU A 172 -36.01 16.37 -8.19
N ASP A 173 -36.41 16.06 -6.95
CA ASP A 173 -35.64 15.31 -5.94
C ASP A 173 -35.09 13.95 -6.40
N GLU A 174 -33.99 13.61 -5.76
CA GLU A 174 -33.15 12.43 -5.99
C GLU A 174 -33.91 11.12 -5.66
N HIS A 175 -34.11 10.25 -6.66
CA HIS A 175 -34.62 8.90 -6.42
C HIS A 175 -33.53 7.84 -6.65
N PRO A 176 -33.20 7.00 -5.64
CA PRO A 176 -32.32 5.86 -5.84
C PRO A 176 -33.03 4.74 -6.61
N LEU A 177 -32.36 4.23 -7.66
CA LEU A 177 -32.82 3.11 -8.49
C LEU A 177 -33.05 1.84 -7.66
N GLN A 178 -34.30 1.41 -7.50
CA GLN A 178 -34.60 0.03 -7.11
C GLN A 178 -34.40 -0.88 -8.33
N HIS A 179 -33.30 -1.65 -8.33
CA HIS A 179 -33.10 -2.71 -9.32
C HIS A 179 -34.19 -3.79 -9.15
N ARG A 180 -35.13 -3.81 -10.09
CA ARG A 180 -36.11 -4.89 -10.24
C ARG A 180 -35.40 -6.10 -10.83
N ALA A 181 -35.07 -7.07 -9.99
CA ALA A 181 -34.54 -8.37 -10.42
C ALA A 181 -35.61 -9.14 -11.20
N GLY A 182 -35.50 -9.14 -12.53
CA GLY A 182 -36.25 -10.04 -13.40
C GLY A 182 -35.59 -11.42 -13.41
N ARG A 183 -36.24 -12.39 -12.79
CA ARG A 183 -36.03 -13.83 -13.01
C ARG A 183 -36.54 -14.17 -14.41
N VAL A 184 -35.72 -14.85 -15.21
CA VAL A 184 -36.16 -15.81 -16.23
C VAL A 184 -35.34 -17.07 -16.00
#